data_AF-A0A5A9ZFP7-F1
#
_entry.id   AF-A0A5A9ZFP7-F1
#
_cell.length_a   1.000
_cell.length_b   1.000
_cell.length_c   1.000
_cell.angle_alpha   90.00
_cell.angle_beta   90.00
_cell.angle_gamma   90.00
#
_symmetry.space_group_name_H-M   'P 1'
#
loop_
_entity.id
_entity.type
_entity.pdbx_description
1 polymer ?
#
loop_
_entity_poly.entity_id
_entity_poly.type
_entity_poly.pdbx_seq_one_letter_code
_entity_poly.pdbx_strand_id
1 'polypeptide(L)'
;MRFQVTRVLASLAAFAALGACDTPTDEVLRGEPALVQTHEKAPPGAAPGTCWGKDVTPAIIETVTDRIPVQPADMHEDGTINAEPVYRLETRQAIVQERRELWFETPCEDQLTPDFVASVQRALAARGLYRGAITGEMDARTRRAIRRFQAPEGIDSGILSLAAARKMGLVAVQRPDVE
;
A
#
# COMPACT_ATOMS: atom_id res chain seq x y z
N MET A 1 -12.19 -40.79 -64.56
CA MET A 1 -11.60 -42.15 -64.41
C MET A 1 -10.74 -42.15 -63.16
N ARG A 2 -10.97 -43.10 -62.25
CA ARG A 2 -10.13 -43.36 -61.06
C ARG A 2 -8.79 -43.94 -61.50
N PHE A 3 -7.68 -43.53 -60.89
CA PHE A 3 -6.55 -44.44 -60.66
C PHE A 3 -5.89 -44.12 -59.31
N GLN A 4 -6.01 -45.08 -58.40
CA GLN A 4 -5.18 -45.27 -57.21
C GLN A 4 -3.74 -45.61 -57.64
N VAL A 5 -2.77 -45.49 -56.73
CA VAL A 5 -1.88 -46.59 -56.27
C VAL A 5 -0.87 -46.00 -55.26
N THR A 6 -1.00 -46.22 -53.95
CA THR A 6 -0.44 -47.30 -53.10
C THR A 6 1.08 -47.26 -52.88
N ARG A 7 1.45 -46.90 -51.63
CA ARG A 7 2.53 -47.38 -50.70
C ARG A 7 3.89 -47.81 -51.27
N VAL A 8 4.98 -47.47 -50.55
CA VAL A 8 5.95 -48.44 -49.96
C VAL A 8 7.06 -47.74 -49.14
N LEU A 9 7.10 -48.15 -47.86
CA LEU A 9 8.19 -48.39 -46.90
C LEU A 9 9.60 -47.75 -47.03
N ALA A 10 10.00 -47.18 -45.89
CA ALA A 10 11.23 -47.42 -45.10
C ALA A 10 12.63 -47.23 -45.74
N SER A 11 13.47 -46.41 -45.10
CA SER A 11 14.74 -46.82 -44.46
C SER A 11 15.50 -45.63 -43.85
N LEU A 12 16.23 -45.93 -42.77
CA LEU A 12 17.03 -45.05 -41.91
C LEU A 12 18.14 -44.26 -42.62
N ALA A 13 18.44 -43.05 -42.10
CA ALA A 13 19.80 -42.52 -42.04
C ALA A 13 19.95 -41.53 -40.86
N ALA A 14 20.89 -41.85 -39.96
CA ALA A 14 21.31 -41.07 -38.80
C ALA A 14 22.16 -39.85 -39.20
N PHE A 15 22.10 -38.76 -38.43
CA PHE A 15 23.08 -37.67 -38.23
C PHE A 15 22.34 -36.56 -37.44
N ALA A 16 22.83 -35.86 -36.42
CA ALA A 16 24.14 -35.71 -35.82
C ALA A 16 23.96 -35.25 -34.36
N ALA A 17 24.92 -35.58 -33.49
CA ALA A 17 24.96 -35.14 -32.11
C ALA A 17 25.08 -33.60 -32.01
N LEU A 18 24.09 -32.94 -31.43
CA LEU A 18 24.19 -31.56 -30.96
C LEU A 18 24.65 -31.59 -29.51
N GLY A 19 25.77 -30.93 -29.25
CA GLY A 19 26.44 -30.88 -27.95
C GLY A 19 25.57 -30.25 -26.87
N ALA A 20 25.43 -30.96 -25.76
CA ALA A 20 24.99 -30.38 -24.50
C ALA A 20 26.15 -29.57 -23.91
N CYS A 21 26.00 -28.26 -23.83
CA CYS A 21 26.78 -27.46 -22.88
C CYS A 21 26.04 -27.53 -21.55
N ASP A 22 26.55 -28.36 -20.63
CA ASP A 22 26.15 -28.35 -19.23
C ASP A 22 26.82 -27.13 -18.58
N THR A 23 26.10 -26.02 -18.46
CA THR A 23 26.55 -24.89 -17.64
C THR A 23 26.11 -25.18 -16.20
N PRO A 24 27.04 -25.38 -15.25
CA PRO A 24 26.67 -25.47 -13.86
C PRO A 24 26.12 -24.10 -13.45
N THR A 25 24.82 -24.01 -13.23
CA THR A 25 24.19 -22.85 -12.60
C THR A 25 24.66 -22.82 -11.15
N ASP A 26 25.61 -21.94 -10.89
CA ASP A 26 26.11 -21.58 -9.56
C ASP A 26 25.01 -20.78 -8.83
N GLU A 27 23.90 -21.47 -8.52
CA GLU A 27 22.67 -20.91 -7.97
C GLU A 27 22.63 -21.05 -6.43
N VAL A 28 23.80 -21.07 -5.78
CA VAL A 28 23.90 -21.32 -4.32
C VAL A 28 24.36 -20.09 -3.53
N LEU A 29 24.67 -18.95 -4.17
CA LEU A 29 25.22 -17.76 -3.48
C LEU A 29 24.52 -16.43 -3.80
N ARG A 30 23.20 -16.44 -3.99
CA ARG A 30 22.41 -15.20 -3.92
C ARG A 30 21.00 -15.44 -3.39
N GLY A 31 20.92 -15.93 -2.16
CA GLY A 31 19.66 -15.92 -1.41
C GLY A 31 19.30 -14.48 -1.06
N GLU A 32 18.51 -13.82 -1.90
CA GLU A 32 17.75 -12.65 -1.47
C GLU A 32 16.88 -13.12 -0.28
N PRO A 33 16.94 -12.45 0.88
CA PRO A 33 16.12 -12.86 2.01
C PRO A 33 14.65 -12.81 1.57
N ALA A 34 13.94 -13.91 1.77
CA ALA A 34 12.51 -13.97 1.47
C ALA A 34 11.82 -12.85 2.26
N LEU A 35 11.24 -11.89 1.53
CA LEU A 35 10.42 -10.84 2.14
C LEU A 35 9.22 -11.51 2.81
N VAL A 36 9.23 -11.56 4.15
CA VAL A 36 8.11 -12.06 4.94
C VAL A 36 6.95 -11.07 4.81
N GLN A 37 5.96 -11.41 3.98
CA GLN A 37 4.72 -10.65 3.86
C GLN A 37 3.79 -11.03 5.01
N THR A 38 3.77 -10.24 6.08
CA THR A 38 2.88 -10.46 7.22
C THR A 38 1.47 -9.97 6.86
N HIS A 39 0.55 -10.91 6.59
CA HIS A 39 -0.87 -10.62 6.38
C HIS A 39 -1.63 -10.62 7.71
N GLU A 40 -1.22 -9.76 8.64
CA GLU A 40 -1.92 -9.61 9.91
C GLU A 40 -3.34 -9.04 9.66
N LYS A 41 -4.33 -9.68 10.28
CA LYS A 41 -5.75 -9.29 10.17
C LYS A 41 -6.19 -8.29 11.24
N ALA A 42 -5.43 -8.15 12.31
CA ALA A 42 -5.73 -7.31 13.46
C ALA A 42 -4.45 -6.92 14.21
N PRO A 43 -4.43 -5.81 14.98
CA PRO A 43 -3.29 -5.45 15.81
C PRO A 43 -3.09 -6.43 16.98
N PRO A 44 -1.86 -6.51 17.54
CA PRO A 44 -1.60 -7.26 18.75
C PRO A 44 -2.53 -6.85 19.91
N GLY A 45 -3.15 -7.83 20.58
CA GLY A 45 -4.06 -7.58 21.71
C GLY A 45 -5.50 -7.21 21.33
N ALA A 46 -5.88 -7.28 20.05
CA ALA A 46 -7.26 -7.06 19.62
C ALA A 46 -8.25 -8.01 20.33
N ALA A 47 -9.37 -7.45 20.80
CA ALA A 47 -10.40 -8.23 21.49
C ALA A 47 -11.08 -9.24 20.54
N PRO A 48 -11.46 -10.44 21.04
CA PRO A 48 -12.16 -11.43 20.23
C PRO A 48 -13.45 -10.87 19.59
N GLY A 49 -13.72 -11.26 18.34
CA GLY A 49 -14.92 -10.82 17.61
C GLY A 49 -14.84 -9.39 17.04
N THR A 50 -13.72 -8.68 17.20
CA THR A 50 -13.51 -7.38 16.55
C THR A 50 -12.87 -7.55 15.17
N CYS A 51 -13.25 -6.68 14.24
CA CYS A 51 -12.71 -6.64 12.88
C CYS A 51 -11.91 -5.37 12.66
N TRP A 52 -10.78 -5.48 11.95
CA TRP A 52 -9.80 -4.41 11.85
C TRP A 52 -9.42 -4.13 10.39
N GLY A 53 -9.28 -2.84 10.09
CA GLY A 53 -8.62 -2.34 8.89
C GLY A 53 -7.23 -1.80 9.25
N LYS A 54 -6.35 -1.79 8.26
CA LYS A 54 -5.03 -1.16 8.34
C LYS A 54 -4.88 -0.15 7.23
N ASP A 55 -4.48 1.07 7.60
CA ASP A 55 -3.95 2.07 6.69
C ASP A 55 -2.42 2.10 6.81
N VAL A 56 -1.73 2.08 5.68
CA VAL A 56 -0.27 2.00 5.61
C VAL A 56 0.24 3.20 4.84
N THR A 57 0.86 4.13 5.55
CA THR A 57 1.63 5.20 4.94
C THR A 57 3.05 4.67 4.66
N PRO A 58 3.49 4.58 3.39
CA PRO A 58 4.81 4.07 3.06
C PRO A 58 5.90 5.04 3.50
N ALA A 59 7.10 4.50 3.71
CA ALA A 59 8.29 5.32 3.86
C ALA A 59 8.66 5.95 2.51
N ILE A 60 9.14 7.18 2.55
CA ILE A 60 9.70 7.86 1.37
C ILE A 60 11.20 8.02 1.61
N ILE A 61 11.98 7.44 0.71
CA ILE A 61 13.44 7.53 0.70
C ILE A 61 13.81 8.47 -0.44
N GLU A 62 14.54 9.52 -0.12
CA GLU A 62 15.01 10.50 -1.10
C GLU A 62 16.52 10.69 -1.00
N THR A 63 17.08 11.17 -2.11
CA THR A 63 18.47 11.61 -2.17
C THR A 63 18.52 13.07 -1.76
N VAL A 64 19.04 13.35 -0.57
CA VAL A 64 19.13 14.70 -0.01
C VAL A 64 20.56 15.20 -0.14
N THR A 65 20.72 16.46 -0.54
CA THR A 65 22.01 17.17 -0.57
C THR A 65 22.08 18.14 0.60
N ASP A 66 22.92 17.82 1.58
CA ASP A 66 23.18 18.64 2.76
C ASP A 66 24.31 19.64 2.47
N ARG A 67 24.17 20.87 3.00
CA ARG A 67 25.24 21.89 2.98
C ARG A 67 25.95 21.89 4.33
N ILE A 68 27.09 21.23 4.41
CA ILE A 68 27.84 21.11 5.66
C ILE A 68 28.85 22.26 5.75
N PRO A 69 28.80 23.12 6.79
CA PRO A 69 29.81 24.16 6.98
C PRO A 69 31.14 23.50 7.34
N VAL A 70 32.12 23.65 6.46
CA VAL A 70 33.50 23.18 6.70
C VAL A 70 34.37 24.27 7.33
N GLN A 71 33.96 25.53 7.14
CA GLN A 71 34.52 26.68 7.82
C GLN A 71 33.35 27.56 8.29
N PRO A 72 33.27 27.92 9.59
CA PRO A 72 32.26 28.84 10.08
C PRO A 72 32.51 30.25 9.55
N ALA A 73 31.53 31.14 9.72
CA ALA A 73 31.70 32.54 9.41
C ALA A 73 32.74 33.16 10.37
N ASP A 74 33.65 33.98 9.86
CA ASP A 74 34.53 34.79 10.68
C ASP A 74 33.88 36.14 10.96
N MET A 75 33.79 36.52 12.23
CA MET A 75 33.10 37.74 12.69
C MET A 75 34.04 38.67 13.44
N HIS A 76 33.77 39.98 13.36
CA HIS A 76 34.45 41.02 14.12
C HIS A 76 33.80 41.19 15.51
N GLU A 77 34.48 41.86 16.45
CA GLU A 77 33.96 42.07 17.82
C GLU A 77 32.66 42.91 17.85
N ASP A 78 32.43 43.74 16.83
CA ASP A 78 31.21 44.55 16.68
C ASP A 78 30.05 43.78 16.01
N GLY A 79 30.24 42.50 15.68
CA GLY A 79 29.25 41.65 15.04
C GLY A 79 29.22 41.72 13.51
N THR A 80 30.11 42.48 12.86
CA THR A 80 30.22 42.50 11.40
C THR A 80 30.88 41.21 10.87
N ILE A 81 30.43 40.72 9.71
CA ILE A 81 30.99 39.50 9.09
C ILE A 81 32.26 39.88 8.32
N ASN A 82 33.39 39.30 8.72
CA ASN A 82 34.68 39.45 8.02
C ASN A 82 34.82 38.45 6.88
N ALA A 83 34.36 37.21 7.07
CA ALA A 83 34.35 36.17 6.03
C ALA A 83 33.11 35.29 6.15
N GLU A 84 32.54 34.94 5.00
CA GLU A 84 31.37 34.07 4.92
C GLU A 84 31.73 32.60 5.16
N PRO A 85 30.81 31.78 5.69
CA PRO A 85 31.06 30.37 5.92
C PRO A 85 31.25 29.60 4.61
N VAL A 86 32.24 28.73 4.58
CA VAL A 86 32.50 27.83 3.44
C VAL A 86 31.77 26.52 3.66
N TYR A 87 31.02 26.08 2.64
CA TYR A 87 30.22 24.85 2.69
C TYR A 87 30.76 23.78 1.74
N ARG A 88 30.58 22.54 2.15
CA ARG A 88 30.67 21.35 1.29
C ARG A 88 29.27 20.79 1.06
N LEU A 89 28.99 20.38 -0.17
CA LEU A 89 27.77 19.64 -0.48
C LEU A 89 28.01 18.15 -0.25
N GLU A 90 27.14 17.51 0.52
CA GLU A 90 27.17 16.08 0.74
C GLU A 90 25.82 15.46 0.38
N THR A 91 25.84 14.48 -0.52
CA THR A 91 24.63 13.80 -0.99
C THR A 91 24.50 12.45 -0.30
N ARG A 92 23.35 12.20 0.33
CA ARG A 92 23.06 10.92 1.00
C ARG A 92 21.61 10.49 0.82
N GLN A 93 21.36 9.20 0.98
CA GLN A 93 20.00 8.68 1.11
C GLN A 93 19.46 9.03 2.50
N ALA A 94 18.25 9.57 2.55
CA ALA A 94 17.55 9.86 3.79
C ALA A 94 16.11 9.37 3.71
N ILE A 95 15.62 8.80 4.82
CA ILE A 95 14.20 8.55 5.01
C ILE A 95 13.57 9.89 5.35
N VAL A 96 12.93 10.53 4.38
CA VAL A 96 12.29 11.85 4.56
C VAL A 96 10.88 11.73 5.15
N GLN A 97 10.27 10.56 5.00
CA GLN A 97 9.02 10.22 5.64
C GLN A 97 9.10 8.79 6.14
N GLU A 98 8.84 8.60 7.43
CA GLU A 98 8.80 7.28 8.05
C GLU A 98 7.53 6.53 7.66
N ARG A 99 7.66 5.20 7.56
CA ARG A 99 6.52 4.31 7.42
C ARG A 99 5.66 4.41 8.69
N ARG A 100 4.34 4.53 8.52
CA ARG A 100 3.39 4.48 9.63
C ARG A 100 2.26 3.50 9.30
N GLU A 101 1.88 2.72 10.30
CA GLU A 101 0.72 1.83 10.24
C GLU A 101 -0.33 2.31 11.22
N LEU A 102 -1.53 2.56 10.72
CA LEU A 102 -2.69 2.94 11.52
C LEU A 102 -3.71 1.81 11.48
N TRP A 103 -3.92 1.18 12.64
CA TRP A 103 -4.97 0.19 12.83
C TRP A 103 -6.25 0.87 13.32
N PHE A 104 -7.39 0.46 12.76
CA PHE A 104 -8.70 0.94 13.17
C PHE A 104 -9.74 -0.17 13.06
N GLU A 105 -10.74 -0.16 13.94
CA GLU A 105 -11.85 -1.12 13.84
C GLU A 105 -12.73 -0.81 12.62
N THR A 106 -13.28 -1.83 11.99
CA THR A 106 -14.20 -1.79 10.85
C THR A 106 -15.42 -2.67 11.18
N PRO A 107 -16.62 -2.39 10.62
CA PRO A 107 -17.67 -3.39 10.60
C PRO A 107 -17.13 -4.72 10.05
N CYS A 108 -17.53 -5.82 10.68
CA CYS A 108 -17.20 -7.15 10.23
C CYS A 108 -17.89 -7.47 8.90
N GLU A 109 -17.36 -8.45 8.16
CA GLU A 109 -17.79 -8.78 6.80
C GLU A 109 -19.27 -9.20 6.73
N ASP A 110 -19.76 -9.89 7.76
CA ASP A 110 -21.17 -10.28 7.92
C ASP A 110 -22.11 -9.07 8.09
N GLN A 111 -21.60 -7.95 8.61
CA GLN A 111 -22.36 -6.71 8.75
C GLN A 111 -22.34 -5.84 7.47
N LEU A 112 -21.40 -6.07 6.56
CA LEU A 112 -21.26 -5.33 5.30
C LEU A 112 -22.23 -5.82 4.22
N THR A 113 -23.51 -5.95 4.57
CA THR A 113 -24.58 -6.38 3.65
C THR A 113 -24.86 -5.33 2.57
N PRO A 114 -25.49 -5.71 1.44
CA PRO A 114 -25.85 -4.75 0.40
C PRO A 114 -26.71 -3.57 0.91
N ASP A 115 -27.63 -3.83 1.84
CA ASP A 115 -28.47 -2.79 2.45
C ASP A 115 -27.67 -1.84 3.35
N PHE A 116 -26.68 -2.36 4.08
CA PHE A 116 -25.76 -1.57 4.87
C PHE A 116 -24.91 -0.68 3.95
N VAL A 117 -24.34 -1.25 2.90
CA VAL A 117 -23.52 -0.50 1.93
C VAL A 117 -24.37 0.55 1.18
N ALA A 118 -25.62 0.24 0.84
CA ALA A 118 -26.54 1.22 0.27
C ALA A 118 -26.80 2.39 1.25
N SER A 119 -26.86 2.10 2.56
CA SER A 119 -26.97 3.13 3.60
C SER A 119 -25.69 3.98 3.71
N VAL A 120 -24.51 3.37 3.59
CA VAL A 120 -23.22 4.07 3.49
C VAL A 120 -23.20 5.01 2.27
N GLN A 121 -23.57 4.50 1.09
CA GLN A 121 -23.62 5.29 -0.14
C GLN A 121 -24.60 6.48 -0.02
N ARG A 122 -25.78 6.29 0.58
CA ARG A 122 -26.73 7.38 0.87
C ARG A 122 -26.15 8.41 1.83
N ALA A 123 -25.51 7.97 2.92
CA ALA A 123 -24.90 8.85 3.89
C ALA A 123 -23.75 9.68 3.29
N LEU A 124 -22.95 9.09 2.41
CA LEU A 124 -21.89 9.77 1.66
C LEU A 124 -22.45 10.72 0.59
N ALA A 125 -23.54 10.35 -0.07
CA ALA A 125 -24.21 11.20 -1.07
C ALA A 125 -24.83 12.45 -0.43
N ALA A 126 -25.49 12.31 0.72
CA ALA A 126 -26.03 13.42 1.49
C ALA A 126 -24.96 14.45 1.92
N ARG A 127 -23.70 14.01 2.02
CA ARG A 127 -22.53 14.85 2.33
C ARG A 127 -21.79 15.35 1.08
N GLY A 128 -22.31 15.07 -0.12
CA GLY A 128 -21.71 15.45 -1.39
C GLY A 128 -20.44 14.68 -1.78
N LEU A 129 -20.10 13.59 -1.06
CA LEU A 129 -18.87 12.83 -1.26
C LEU A 129 -19.01 11.66 -2.25
N TYR A 130 -20.25 11.19 -2.45
CA TYR A 130 -20.59 10.13 -3.39
C TYR A 130 -21.58 10.64 -4.45
N ARG A 131 -21.30 10.33 -5.72
CA ARG A 131 -22.14 10.69 -6.87
C ARG A 131 -22.36 9.45 -7.72
N GLY A 132 -23.61 9.03 -7.87
CA GLY A 132 -23.97 7.84 -8.65
C GLY A 132 -25.18 7.11 -8.08
N ALA A 133 -25.49 5.98 -8.71
CA ALA A 133 -26.54 5.08 -8.21
C ALA A 133 -26.16 4.49 -6.85
N ILE A 134 -27.16 4.26 -6.02
CA ILE A 134 -27.05 3.51 -4.77
C ILE A 134 -27.19 2.03 -5.12
N THR A 135 -26.06 1.35 -5.32
CA THR A 135 -26.01 -0.05 -5.78
C THR A 135 -25.97 -1.06 -4.63
N GLY A 136 -25.59 -0.63 -3.42
CA GLY A 136 -25.30 -1.55 -2.32
C GLY A 136 -23.99 -2.32 -2.48
N GLU A 137 -23.16 -1.96 -3.46
CA GLU A 137 -21.88 -2.61 -3.71
C GLU A 137 -20.72 -1.77 -3.16
N MET A 138 -19.78 -2.40 -2.45
CA MET A 138 -18.56 -1.76 -1.94
C MET A 138 -17.51 -1.60 -3.06
N ASP A 139 -17.91 -0.86 -4.09
CA ASP A 139 -17.15 -0.63 -5.32
C ASP A 139 -16.05 0.43 -5.17
N ALA A 140 -15.25 0.62 -6.22
CA ALA A 140 -14.16 1.59 -6.21
C ALA A 140 -14.64 3.02 -5.93
N ARG A 141 -15.83 3.39 -6.41
CA ARG A 141 -16.41 4.72 -6.19
C ARG A 141 -16.80 4.93 -4.73
N THR A 142 -17.43 3.93 -4.12
CA THR A 142 -17.82 3.91 -2.71
C THR A 142 -16.58 3.98 -1.83
N ARG A 143 -15.57 3.16 -2.09
CA ARG A 143 -14.28 3.20 -1.37
C ARG A 143 -13.57 4.55 -1.49
N ARG A 144 -13.59 5.19 -2.65
CA ARG A 144 -13.05 6.55 -2.83
C ARG A 144 -13.81 7.59 -2.01
N ALA A 145 -15.13 7.47 -1.91
CA ALA A 145 -15.96 8.37 -1.13
C ALA A 145 -15.74 8.16 0.38
N ILE A 146 -15.60 6.91 0.84
CA ILE A 146 -15.20 6.55 2.21
C ILE A 146 -13.85 7.19 2.55
N ARG A 147 -12.83 6.99 1.70
CA ARG A 147 -11.50 7.57 1.90
C ARG A 147 -11.54 9.08 2.09
N ARG A 148 -12.29 9.80 1.24
CA ARG A 148 -12.49 11.25 1.38
C ARG A 148 -13.21 11.65 2.66
N PHE A 149 -14.18 10.85 3.11
CA PHE A 149 -14.90 11.11 4.36
C PHE A 149 -13.99 10.97 5.59
N GLN A 150 -13.05 10.03 5.54
CA GLN A 150 -12.17 9.69 6.67
C GLN A 150 -10.85 10.48 6.68
N ALA A 151 -10.45 11.06 5.54
CA ALA A 151 -9.19 11.82 5.43
C ALA A 151 -9.04 12.93 6.49
N PRO A 152 -10.08 13.71 6.86
CA PRO A 152 -9.96 14.70 7.94
C PRO A 152 -9.65 14.11 9.32
N GLU A 153 -9.95 12.83 9.54
CA GLU A 153 -9.64 12.08 10.77
C GLU A 153 -8.27 11.38 10.69
N GLY A 154 -7.49 11.65 9.64
CA GLY A 154 -6.15 11.09 9.45
C GLY A 154 -6.10 9.66 8.90
N ILE A 155 -7.19 9.15 8.34
CA ILE A 155 -7.26 7.81 7.73
C ILE A 155 -7.37 7.94 6.20
N ASP A 156 -6.37 7.48 5.45
CA ASP A 156 -6.35 7.45 3.97
C ASP A 156 -6.70 6.06 3.42
N SER A 157 -7.75 5.44 3.96
CA SER A 157 -8.21 4.11 3.56
C SER A 157 -9.61 4.11 2.96
N GLY A 158 -9.85 3.22 1.99
CA GLY A 158 -11.18 2.92 1.46
C GLY A 158 -11.95 1.87 2.28
N ILE A 159 -11.37 1.36 3.38
CA ILE A 159 -12.06 0.52 4.36
C ILE A 159 -12.84 1.44 5.30
N LEU A 160 -14.11 1.10 5.57
CA LEU A 160 -14.97 1.89 6.45
C LEU A 160 -14.61 1.63 7.91
N SER A 161 -14.09 2.64 8.60
CA SER A 161 -13.88 2.57 10.05
C SER A 161 -15.21 2.56 10.81
N LEU A 162 -15.25 1.88 11.97
CA LEU A 162 -16.39 1.94 12.89
C LEU A 162 -16.66 3.37 13.37
N ALA A 163 -15.60 4.16 13.57
CA ALA A 163 -15.74 5.58 13.90
C ALA A 163 -16.52 6.34 12.82
N ALA A 164 -16.18 6.13 11.54
CA ALA A 164 -16.90 6.73 10.42
C ALA A 164 -18.35 6.22 10.32
N ALA A 165 -18.57 4.92 10.48
CA ALA A 165 -19.91 4.33 10.46
C ALA A 165 -20.81 4.90 11.58
N ARG A 166 -20.26 5.08 12.79
CA ARG A 166 -20.92 5.75 13.91
C ARG A 166 -21.23 7.22 13.61
N LYS A 167 -20.26 7.97 13.03
CA LYS A 167 -20.45 9.38 12.60
C LYS A 167 -21.51 9.52 11.49
N MET A 168 -21.75 8.47 10.71
CA MET A 168 -22.84 8.41 9.73
C MET A 168 -24.18 7.98 10.34
N GLY A 169 -24.22 7.56 11.61
CA GLY A 169 -25.42 7.05 12.28
C GLY A 169 -25.82 5.63 11.85
N LEU A 170 -24.87 4.85 11.30
CA LEU A 170 -25.12 3.50 10.78
C LEU A 170 -24.80 2.40 11.79
N VAL A 171 -24.03 2.72 12.82
CA VAL A 171 -23.65 1.81 13.90
C VAL A 171 -23.91 2.50 15.23
N ALA A 172 -24.45 1.75 16.19
CA ALA A 172 -24.73 2.26 17.52
C ALA A 172 -23.46 2.75 18.23
N VAL A 173 -23.59 3.85 18.96
CA VAL A 173 -22.58 4.34 19.91
C VAL A 173 -23.03 3.91 21.30
N GLN A 174 -22.12 3.31 22.07
CA GLN A 174 -22.43 2.95 23.44
C GLN A 174 -22.56 4.23 24.26
N ARG A 175 -23.68 4.38 24.98
CA ARG A 175 -23.86 5.51 25.89
C ARG A 175 -22.94 5.29 27.09
N PRO A 176 -22.10 6.26 27.49
CA PRO A 176 -21.33 6.12 28.72
C PRO A 176 -22.29 5.92 29.88
N ASP A 177 -21.97 4.98 30.76
CA ASP A 177 -22.71 4.82 32.01
C ASP A 177 -22.51 6.11 32.82
N VAL A 178 -23.61 6.80 33.09
CA VAL A 178 -23.59 7.99 33.95
C VAL A 178 -23.55 7.47 35.38
N GLU A 179 -22.36 7.50 35.98
CA GLU A 179 -22.15 7.24 37.41
C GLU A 179 -22.51 8.48 38.25
#